data_AF-A0A2W7BZV4-F1
#
_entry.id   AF-A0A2W7BZV4-F1
#
_cell.length_a   1.000
_cell.length_b   1.000
_cell.length_c   1.000
_cell.angle_alpha   90.00
_cell.angle_beta   90.00
_cell.angle_gamma   90.00
#
_symmetry.space_group_name_H-M   'P 1'
#
loop_
_entity.id
_entity.type
_entity.pdbx_description
1 polymer ?
#
loop_
_entity_poly.entity_id
_entity_poly.type
_entity_poly.pdbx_seq_one_letter_code
_entity_poly.pdbx_strand_id
1 'polypeptide(L)'
;MQVTDLSINSLVNSYRPVTIANPTLGTLIAELGVECQKVIMLVHQLQLPNISDRQKVDILADLNASIIHLQSHCDDDLQDLIADELESITPS
;
A
#
# COMPACT_ATOMS: atom_id res chain seq x y z
N MET A 1 -18.69 -11.67 15.04
CA MET A 1 -18.08 -10.35 14.76
C MET A 1 -17.73 -10.36 13.28
N GLN A 2 -18.54 -9.70 12.44
CA GLN A 2 -18.27 -9.64 11.00
C GLN A 2 -17.13 -8.66 10.80
N VAL A 3 -15.96 -9.16 10.42
CA VAL A 3 -14.89 -8.33 9.88
C VAL A 3 -15.41 -7.85 8.53
N THR A 4 -15.70 -6.56 8.42
CA THR A 4 -16.15 -5.94 7.18
C THR A 4 -15.08 -6.15 6.13
N ASP A 5 -15.35 -7.05 5.20
CA ASP A 5 -14.64 -7.20 3.94
C ASP A 5 -14.96 -5.95 3.10
N LEU A 6 -14.32 -4.83 3.44
CA LEU A 6 -14.26 -3.70 2.53
C LEU A 6 -13.53 -4.24 1.31
N SER A 7 -14.21 -4.32 0.17
CA SER A 7 -13.56 -4.75 -1.07
C SER A 7 -12.27 -3.94 -1.24
N ILE A 8 -11.19 -4.56 -1.70
CA ILE A 8 -9.90 -3.90 -1.94
C ILE A 8 -10.11 -2.57 -2.69
N ASN A 9 -11.05 -2.55 -3.65
CA ASN A 9 -11.45 -1.34 -4.38
C ASN A 9 -11.98 -0.21 -3.48
N SER A 10 -12.75 -0.52 -2.44
CA SER A 10 -13.23 0.46 -1.46
C SER A 10 -12.11 1.01 -0.58
N LEU A 11 -11.10 0.19 -0.25
CA LEU A 11 -9.92 0.64 0.49
C LEU A 11 -9.04 1.54 -0.39
N VAL A 12 -8.76 1.12 -1.62
CA VAL A 12 -7.99 1.93 -2.60
C VAL A 12 -8.62 3.31 -2.77
N ASN A 13 -9.95 3.40 -2.93
CA ASN A 13 -10.63 4.70 -3.04
C ASN A 13 -10.40 5.64 -1.85
N SER A 14 -10.17 5.12 -0.65
CA SER A 14 -9.90 5.94 0.54
C SER A 14 -8.51 6.57 0.56
N TYR A 15 -7.55 5.99 -0.16
CA TYR A 15 -6.19 6.49 -0.31
C TYR A 15 -6.00 7.35 -1.56
N ARG A 16 -7.04 7.54 -2.38
CA ARG A 16 -6.94 8.26 -3.65
C ARG A 16 -6.60 9.74 -3.39
N PRO A 17 -5.42 10.22 -3.82
CA PRO A 17 -5.05 11.61 -3.62
C PRO A 17 -5.91 12.52 -4.52
N VAL A 18 -6.47 13.57 -3.93
CA VAL A 18 -7.33 14.53 -4.63
C VAL A 18 -6.52 15.56 -5.43
N THR A 19 -5.25 15.74 -5.06
CA THR A 19 -4.36 16.77 -5.62
C THR A 19 -3.58 16.31 -6.84
N ILE A 20 -3.63 15.01 -7.17
CA ILE A 20 -2.87 14.43 -8.28
C ILE A 20 -3.73 14.46 -9.54
N ALA A 21 -3.24 15.11 -10.58
CA ALA A 21 -3.98 15.29 -11.82
C ALA A 21 -3.99 14.01 -12.66
N ASN A 22 -2.88 13.28 -12.71
CA ASN A 22 -2.78 12.03 -13.46
C ASN A 22 -3.60 10.91 -12.76
N PRO A 23 -4.67 10.39 -13.38
CA PRO A 23 -5.53 9.40 -12.74
C PRO A 23 -4.85 8.03 -12.56
N THR A 24 -3.87 7.69 -13.39
CA THR A 24 -3.06 6.48 -13.25
C THR A 24 -2.15 6.62 -12.03
N LEU A 25 -1.41 7.73 -11.92
CA LEU A 25 -0.59 8.02 -10.74
C LEU A 25 -1.43 8.04 -9.46
N GLY A 26 -2.60 8.66 -9.50
CA GLY A 26 -3.52 8.68 -8.36
C GLY A 26 -3.99 7.28 -7.93
N THR A 27 -4.21 6.36 -8.88
CA THR A 27 -4.53 4.96 -8.56
C THR A 27 -3.31 4.23 -7.99
N LEU A 28 -2.12 4.38 -8.57
CA LEU A 28 -0.90 3.72 -8.09
C LEU A 28 -0.52 4.19 -6.68
N ILE A 29 -0.62 5.49 -6.38
CA ILE A 29 -0.42 6.02 -5.03
C ILE A 29 -1.44 5.43 -4.04
N ALA A 30 -2.69 5.24 -4.49
CA ALA A 30 -3.72 4.67 -3.66
C ALA A 30 -3.46 3.18 -3.33
N GLU A 31 -3.04 2.40 -4.32
CA GLU A 31 -2.63 1.00 -4.16
C GLU A 31 -1.40 0.88 -3.24
N LEU A 32 -0.39 1.73 -3.47
CA LEU A 32 0.79 1.86 -2.60
C LEU A 32 0.39 2.15 -1.15
N GLY A 33 -0.58 3.04 -0.94
CA GLY A 33 -1.12 3.36 0.39
C GLY A 33 -1.78 2.16 1.09
N VAL A 34 -2.57 1.38 0.35
CA VAL A 34 -3.19 0.15 0.88
C VAL A 34 -2.14 -0.88 1.28
N GLU A 35 -1.13 -1.11 0.44
CA GLU A 35 -0.09 -2.09 0.74
C GLU A 35 0.80 -1.64 1.92
N CYS A 36 1.14 -0.34 2.00
CA CYS A 36 1.81 0.25 3.16
C CYS A 36 1.02 0.03 4.45
N GLN A 37 -0.30 0.25 4.43
CA GLN A 37 -1.16 0.05 5.59
C GLN A 37 -1.17 -1.42 6.04
N LYS A 38 -1.16 -2.36 5.08
CA LYS A 38 -1.08 -3.80 5.37
C LYS A 38 0.25 -4.16 6.04
N VAL A 39 1.37 -3.64 5.54
CA VAL A 39 2.70 -3.82 6.17
C VAL A 39 2.69 -3.31 7.61
N ILE A 40 2.20 -2.08 7.85
CA ILE A 40 2.13 -1.49 9.20
C ILE A 40 1.28 -2.38 10.13
N MET A 41 0.11 -2.83 9.66
CA MET A 41 -0.75 -3.73 10.42
C MET A 41 -0.03 -5.02 10.82
N LEU A 42 0.67 -5.69 9.89
CA LEU A 42 1.38 -6.94 10.14
C LEU A 42 2.54 -6.75 11.12
N VAL A 43 3.28 -5.64 11.01
CA VAL A 43 4.34 -5.27 11.97
C VAL A 43 3.75 -5.07 13.37
N HIS A 44 2.60 -4.41 13.50
CA HIS A 44 1.91 -4.29 14.79
C HIS A 44 1.46 -5.64 15.35
N GLN A 45 1.00 -6.57 14.50
CA GLN A 45 0.62 -7.92 14.96
C GLN A 45 1.83 -8.68 15.54
N LEU A 46 3.03 -8.51 14.97
CA LEU A 46 4.27 -9.09 15.50
C LEU A 46 4.68 -8.52 16.87
N GLN A 47 4.17 -7.35 17.25
CA GLN A 47 4.43 -6.74 18.56
C GLN A 47 3.47 -7.22 19.65
N LEU A 48 2.41 -7.96 19.30
CA LEU A 48 1.44 -8.44 20.28
C LEU A 48 2.09 -9.46 21.23
N PRO A 49 1.84 -9.36 22.55
CA PRO A 49 2.27 -10.40 23.47
C PRO A 49 1.48 -11.69 23.23
N ASN A 50 2.13 -12.84 23.44
CA ASN A 50 1.51 -14.17 23.38
C ASN A 50 0.97 -14.61 22.00
N ILE A 51 1.58 -14.17 20.90
CA ILE A 51 1.30 -14.79 19.59
C ILE A 51 1.80 -16.25 19.58
N SER A 52 0.99 -17.17 19.05
CA SER A 52 1.42 -18.55 18.85
C SER A 52 2.42 -18.66 17.69
N ASP A 53 3.24 -19.71 17.68
CA ASP A 53 4.17 -19.96 16.57
C ASP A 53 3.46 -20.10 15.22
N ARG A 54 2.24 -20.66 15.21
CA ARG A 54 1.43 -20.74 14.00
C ARG A 54 1.02 -19.37 13.48
N GLN A 55 0.50 -18.51 14.34
CA GLN A 55 0.16 -17.13 13.98
C GLN A 55 1.39 -16.36 13.51
N LYS A 56 2.54 -16.57 14.17
CA LYS A 56 3.81 -15.95 13.77
C LYS A 56 4.21 -16.35 12.35
N VAL A 57 4.09 -17.63 11.98
CA VAL A 57 4.37 -18.10 10.62
C VAL A 57 3.43 -17.44 9.61
N ASP A 58 2.13 -17.40 9.91
CA ASP A 58 1.14 -16.80 9.02
C ASP A 58 1.41 -15.29 8.82
N ILE A 59 1.66 -14.55 9.90
CA ILE A 59 1.99 -13.11 9.85
C ILE A 59 3.28 -12.85 9.06
N LEU A 60 4.32 -13.67 9.25
CA LEU A 60 5.58 -13.50 8.52
C LEU A 60 5.45 -13.83 7.04
N ALA A 61 4.65 -14.85 6.68
CA ALA A 61 4.38 -15.17 5.29
C ALA A 61 3.64 -14.03 4.58
N ASP A 62 2.60 -13.48 5.23
CA ASP A 62 1.84 -12.36 4.71
C ASP A 62 2.69 -11.09 4.61
N LEU A 63 3.56 -10.83 5.59
CA LEU A 63 4.47 -9.70 5.57
C LEU A 63 5.47 -9.80 4.41
N ASN A 64 6.01 -10.99 4.18
CA ASN A 64 6.92 -11.22 3.06
C ASN A 64 6.23 -11.02 1.71
N ALA A 65 4.99 -11.50 1.55
CA ALA A 65 4.19 -11.25 0.35
C ALA A 65 3.93 -9.74 0.16
N SER A 66 3.60 -9.02 1.23
CA SER A 66 3.39 -7.57 1.19
C SER A 66 4.64 -6.78 0.84
N ILE A 67 5.82 -7.19 1.30
CA ILE A 67 7.10 -6.58 0.92
C ILE A 67 7.37 -6.78 -0.58
N ILE A 68 7.09 -7.98 -1.12
CA ILE A 68 7.24 -8.25 -2.56
C ILE A 68 6.29 -7.36 -3.38
N HIS A 69 5.02 -7.25 -2.96
CA HIS A 69 4.05 -6.37 -3.62
C HIS A 69 4.46 -4.89 -3.55
N LEU A 70 4.98 -4.44 -2.40
CA LEU A 70 5.47 -3.09 -2.24
C LEU A 70 6.62 -2.80 -3.21
N GLN A 71 7.53 -3.77 -3.37
CA GLN A 71 8.64 -3.64 -4.32
C GLN A 71 8.14 -3.52 -5.77
N SER A 72 7.07 -4.23 -6.15
CA SER A 72 6.47 -4.06 -7.49
C SER A 72 5.73 -2.74 -7.67
N HIS A 73 5.18 -2.15 -6.60
CA HIS A 73 4.52 -0.84 -6.69
C HIS A 73 5.51 0.32 -6.72
N CYS A 74 6.75 0.12 -6.26
CA CYS A 74 7.81 1.14 -6.24
C CYS A 74 8.78 0.98 -7.42
N ASP A 75 8.29 0.57 -8.58
CA ASP A 75 9.07 0.37 -9.80
C ASP A 75 9.34 1.68 -10.55
N ASP A 76 9.97 1.55 -11.73
CA ASP A 76 10.34 2.70 -12.56
C ASP A 76 9.11 3.43 -13.11
N ASP A 77 8.02 2.70 -13.42
CA ASP A 77 6.77 3.28 -13.94
C ASP A 77 6.14 4.25 -12.93
N LEU A 78 6.09 3.90 -11.63
CA LEU A 78 5.63 4.83 -10.61
C LEU A 78 6.54 6.05 -10.48
N GLN A 79 7.86 5.85 -10.53
CA GLN A 79 8.84 6.94 -10.39
C GLN A 79 8.74 7.94 -11.53
N ASP A 80 8.60 7.46 -12.77
CA ASP A 80 8.43 8.28 -13.97
C ASP A 80 7.14 9.11 -13.87
N LEU A 81 6.02 8.50 -13.46
CA LEU A 81 4.76 9.23 -13.27
C LEU A 81 4.86 10.30 -12.18
N ILE A 82 5.60 10.04 -11.10
CA ILE A 82 5.87 11.05 -10.07
C ILE A 82 6.71 12.20 -10.65
N ALA A 83 7.72 11.90 -11.46
CA ALA A 83 8.55 12.92 -12.11
C ALA A 83 7.73 13.80 -13.07
N ASP A 84 6.89 13.20 -13.91
CA ASP A 84 5.96 13.90 -14.80
C ASP A 84 5.03 14.84 -14.02
N GLU A 85 4.44 14.36 -12.91
CA GLU A 85 3.56 15.18 -12.07
C GLU A 85 4.34 16.35 -11.45
N LEU A 86 5.56 16.13 -10.96
CA LEU A 86 6.42 17.19 -10.41
C LEU A 86 6.73 18.27 -11.47
N GLU A 87 7.14 17.87 -12.67
CA GLU A 87 7.40 18.81 -13.78
C GLU A 87 6.15 19.62 -14.14
N SER A 88 4.97 19.01 -14.09
CA SER A 88 3.70 19.69 -14.37
C SER A 88 3.34 20.75 -13.32
N ILE A 89 3.74 20.56 -12.06
CA ILE A 89 3.44 21.47 -10.94
C ILE A 89 4.47 22.60 -10.86
N THR A 90 5.73 22.32 -11.17
CA THR A 90 6.81 23.31 -11.22
C THR A 90 7.35 23.46 -12.64
N PRO A 91 6.58 24.08 -13.57
CA PRO A 91 7.07 24.32 -14.91
C PRO A 91 8.25 25.30 -14.85
N SER A 92 9.31 24.94 -15.57
CA SER A 92 10.54 25.74 -15.72
C SER A 92 10.35 26.99 -16.58
#